data_AF-A0A1L3ZSZ0-F1
#
_entry.id   AF-A0A1L3ZSZ0-F1
#
_cell.length_a   1.000
_cell.length_b   1.000
_cell.length_c   1.000
_cell.angle_alpha   90.00
_cell.angle_beta   90.00
_cell.angle_gamma   90.00
#
_symmetry.space_group_name_H-M   'P 1'
#
loop_
_entity.id
_entity.type
_entity.pdbx_description
1 polymer ?
#
loop_
_entity_poly.entity_id
_entity_poly.type
_entity_poly.pdbx_seq_one_letter_code
_entity_poly.pdbx_strand_id
1 'polypeptide(L)'
;MKLTYRQVEGLLAELHGIREEGRLALQARVRHFQRYGWPGGTNTGRGRAATYDFGAVLGLCLGFELLQIGLTPERAVDVLRENWGYVRQATALAMRTDGIFIYCDPAALENLGKTILGEENSASDTFFFAGAGILREKLEQPQHIRRLAIINLSLILQLMKAHLETNGLPEGAFNKARRQWDISILAEEHGD
;
A
#
# COMPACT_ATOMS: atom_id res chain seq x y z
N MET A 1 -14.44 7.03 6.24
CA MET A 1 -14.65 5.56 6.29
C MET A 1 -13.86 4.99 7.45
N LYS A 2 -14.45 4.06 8.20
CA LYS A 2 -13.76 3.29 9.24
C LYS A 2 -14.23 1.83 9.12
N LEU A 3 -13.32 0.95 8.74
CA LEU A 3 -13.58 -0.47 8.56
C LEU A 3 -13.17 -1.24 9.80
N THR A 4 -13.86 -2.35 10.04
CA THR A 4 -13.49 -3.35 11.05
C THR A 4 -12.40 -4.28 10.51
N TYR A 5 -11.71 -4.99 11.41
CA TYR A 5 -10.74 -6.03 11.00
C TYR A 5 -11.35 -7.06 10.04
N ARG A 6 -12.58 -7.50 10.28
CA ARG A 6 -13.28 -8.49 9.43
C ARG A 6 -13.48 -7.98 8.00
N GLN A 7 -13.84 -6.70 7.84
CA GLN A 7 -14.02 -6.10 6.52
C GLN A 7 -12.69 -5.98 5.77
N VAL A 8 -11.62 -5.60 6.47
CA VAL A 8 -10.27 -5.52 5.86
C VAL A 8 -9.76 -6.90 5.47
N GLU A 9 -9.95 -7.89 6.34
CA GLU A 9 -9.57 -9.28 6.08
C GLU A 9 -10.36 -9.87 4.89
N GLY A 10 -11.66 -9.59 4.81
CA GLY A 10 -12.50 -9.93 3.66
C GLY A 10 -11.97 -9.34 2.34
N LEU A 11 -11.68 -8.04 2.35
CA LEU A 11 -11.12 -7.32 1.21
C LEU A 11 -9.77 -7.92 0.75
N LEU A 12 -8.84 -8.14 1.68
CA LEU A 12 -7.53 -8.70 1.34
C LEU A 12 -7.64 -10.11 0.79
N ALA A 13 -8.54 -10.93 1.32
CA ALA A 13 -8.73 -12.27 0.77
C ALA A 13 -9.29 -12.25 -0.64
N GLU A 14 -10.25 -11.36 -0.94
CA GLU A 14 -10.78 -11.21 -2.29
C GLU A 14 -9.69 -10.72 -3.26
N LEU A 15 -8.96 -9.68 -2.88
CA LEU A 15 -7.91 -9.07 -3.71
C LEU A 15 -6.80 -10.06 -4.06
N HIS A 16 -6.44 -10.95 -3.13
CA HIS A 16 -5.37 -11.93 -3.31
C HIS A 16 -5.86 -13.36 -3.61
N GLY A 17 -7.15 -13.56 -3.88
CA GLY A 17 -7.74 -14.87 -4.21
C GLY A 17 -7.57 -15.93 -3.11
N ILE A 18 -7.57 -15.53 -1.84
CA ILE A 18 -7.36 -16.41 -0.69
C ILE A 18 -8.68 -17.08 -0.33
N ARG A 19 -8.71 -18.42 -0.41
CA ARG A 19 -9.84 -19.26 -0.02
C ARG A 19 -9.97 -19.36 1.50
N GLU A 20 -11.09 -19.89 1.98
CA GLU A 20 -11.39 -20.03 3.41
C GLU A 20 -10.30 -20.78 4.18
N GLU A 21 -9.69 -21.80 3.58
CA GLU A 21 -8.61 -22.57 4.22
C GLU A 21 -7.34 -21.73 4.44
N GLY A 22 -7.14 -20.67 3.66
CA GLY A 22 -6.00 -19.76 3.73
C GLY A 22 -6.19 -18.58 4.68
N ARG A 23 -7.38 -18.41 5.27
CA ARG A 23 -7.75 -17.28 6.13
C ARG A 23 -6.84 -17.16 7.36
N LEU A 24 -6.47 -18.27 7.99
CA LEU A 24 -5.60 -18.26 9.15
C LEU A 24 -4.22 -17.67 8.83
N ALA A 25 -3.65 -18.04 7.68
CA ALA A 25 -2.37 -17.51 7.21
C ALA A 25 -2.47 -16.02 6.83
N LEU A 26 -3.57 -15.60 6.20
CA LEU A 26 -3.85 -14.19 5.92
C LEU A 26 -3.90 -13.37 7.22
N GLN A 27 -4.66 -13.82 8.21
CA GLN A 27 -4.77 -13.15 9.50
C GLN A 27 -3.41 -13.05 10.21
N ALA A 28 -2.59 -14.10 10.15
CA ALA A 28 -1.24 -14.09 10.71
C ALA A 28 -0.34 -13.03 10.04
N ARG A 29 -0.43 -12.87 8.71
CA ARG A 29 0.30 -11.82 7.97
C ARG A 29 -0.15 -10.41 8.35
N VAL A 30 -1.46 -10.16 8.49
CA VAL A 30 -1.96 -8.86 8.97
C VAL A 30 -1.44 -8.55 10.37
N ARG A 31 -1.47 -9.53 11.29
CA ARG A 31 -0.87 -9.37 12.63
C ARG A 31 0.62 -9.10 12.58
N HIS A 32 1.33 -9.66 11.59
CA HIS A 32 2.74 -9.40 11.39
C HIS A 32 2.99 -7.91 11.09
N PHE A 33 2.24 -7.32 10.16
CA PHE A 33 2.29 -5.88 9.90
C PHE A 33 2.01 -5.04 11.15
N GLN A 34 0.99 -5.40 11.93
CA GLN A 34 0.61 -4.69 13.16
C GLN A 34 1.73 -4.72 14.22
N ARG A 35 2.45 -5.85 14.37
CA ARG A 35 3.61 -5.95 15.27
C ARG A 35 4.71 -4.96 14.90
N TYR A 36 4.87 -4.68 13.62
CA TYR A 36 5.81 -3.66 13.13
C TYR A 36 5.25 -2.24 13.21
N GLY A 37 4.05 -2.02 13.76
CA GLY A 37 3.44 -0.69 13.86
C GLY A 37 2.79 -0.21 12.55
N TRP A 38 2.40 -1.13 11.67
CA TRP A 38 1.80 -0.82 10.38
C TRP A 38 0.42 -1.48 10.20
N PRO A 39 -0.56 -0.76 9.61
CA PRO A 39 -0.57 0.68 9.40
C PRO A 39 -0.69 1.43 10.74
N GLY A 40 -0.20 2.67 10.78
CA GLY A 40 -0.26 3.51 11.99
C GLY A 40 -1.69 3.68 12.53
N GLY A 41 -1.83 3.88 13.84
CA GLY A 41 -3.14 4.11 14.47
C GLY A 41 -4.05 2.88 14.61
N THR A 42 -3.62 1.70 14.15
CA THR A 42 -4.39 0.45 14.26
C THR A 42 -4.02 -0.42 15.45
N ASN A 43 -2.90 -0.12 16.12
CA ASN A 43 -2.47 -0.75 17.36
C ASN A 43 -3.23 -0.16 18.56
N THR A 44 -4.50 -0.51 18.69
CA THR A 44 -5.30 -0.13 19.85
C THR A 44 -4.90 -0.97 21.07
N GLY A 45 -4.77 -0.33 22.24
CA GLY A 45 -4.53 -1.03 23.52
C GLY A 45 -5.66 -2.01 23.88
N ARG A 46 -5.49 -2.76 24.99
CA ARG A 46 -6.48 -3.76 25.43
C ARG A 46 -7.89 -3.14 25.52
N GLY A 47 -8.84 -3.75 24.81
CA GLY A 47 -10.28 -3.48 24.94
C GLY A 47 -10.92 -2.65 23.83
N ARG A 48 -10.15 -1.99 22.95
CA ARG A 48 -10.72 -1.28 21.80
C ARG A 48 -10.45 -2.03 20.50
N ALA A 49 -11.50 -2.30 19.73
CA ALA A 49 -11.37 -2.89 18.41
C ALA A 49 -10.63 -1.93 17.46
N ALA A 50 -9.67 -2.44 16.70
CA ALA A 50 -8.95 -1.67 15.69
C ALA A 50 -9.91 -1.22 14.58
N THR A 51 -9.79 0.04 14.17
CA THR A 51 -10.54 0.61 13.06
C THR A 51 -9.58 1.08 11.98
N TYR A 52 -9.87 0.77 10.73
CA TYR A 52 -9.01 1.07 9.59
C TYR A 52 -9.66 2.16 8.75
N ASP A 53 -8.99 3.30 8.57
CA ASP A 53 -9.38 4.28 7.56
C ASP A 53 -8.78 3.94 6.20
N PHE A 54 -9.03 4.82 5.23
CA PHE A 54 -8.60 4.64 3.86
C PHE A 54 -7.08 4.38 3.74
N GLY A 55 -6.26 5.20 4.39
CA GLY A 55 -4.80 5.05 4.35
C GLY A 55 -4.34 3.73 4.97
N ALA A 56 -4.95 3.34 6.10
CA ALA A 56 -4.65 2.05 6.73
C ALA A 56 -5.00 0.85 5.84
N VAL A 57 -6.15 0.90 5.16
CA VAL A 57 -6.58 -0.17 4.24
C VAL A 57 -5.65 -0.24 3.03
N LEU A 58 -5.38 0.89 2.39
CA LEU A 58 -4.46 0.97 1.24
C LEU A 58 -3.07 0.48 1.61
N GLY A 59 -2.56 0.85 2.79
CA GLY A 59 -1.25 0.43 3.28
C GLY A 59 -1.15 -1.08 3.50
N LEU A 60 -2.24 -1.75 3.88
CA LEU A 60 -2.28 -3.21 3.96
C LEU A 60 -2.35 -3.84 2.57
N CYS A 61 -3.18 -3.33 1.66
CA CYS A 61 -3.22 -3.84 0.29
C CYS A 61 -1.84 -3.80 -0.38
N LEU A 62 -1.17 -2.63 -0.34
CA LEU A 62 0.17 -2.49 -0.89
C LEU A 62 1.22 -3.33 -0.13
N GLY A 63 1.08 -3.46 1.19
CA GLY A 63 1.96 -4.33 1.97
C GLY A 63 1.91 -5.77 1.49
N PHE A 64 0.72 -6.28 1.16
CA PHE A 64 0.58 -7.63 0.63
C PHE A 64 1.10 -7.78 -0.80
N GLU A 65 0.94 -6.77 -1.66
CA GLU A 65 1.59 -6.76 -2.98
C GLU A 65 3.13 -6.86 -2.84
N LEU A 66 3.71 -6.15 -1.87
CA LEU A 66 5.14 -6.24 -1.56
C LEU A 66 5.54 -7.65 -1.07
N LEU A 67 4.69 -8.32 -0.29
CA LEU A 67 4.94 -9.72 0.07
C LEU A 67 4.91 -10.65 -1.14
N GLN A 68 4.00 -10.42 -2.10
CA GLN A 68 3.87 -11.25 -3.31
C GLN A 68 5.09 -11.12 -4.23
N ILE A 69 5.76 -9.97 -4.25
CA ILE A 69 7.02 -9.78 -4.99
C ILE A 69 8.26 -10.24 -4.20
N GLY A 70 8.07 -10.86 -3.02
CA GLY A 70 9.11 -11.55 -2.27
C GLY A 70 9.67 -10.81 -1.05
N LEU A 71 9.17 -9.63 -0.70
CA LEU A 71 9.64 -8.91 0.49
C LEU A 71 9.15 -9.59 1.78
N THR A 72 9.94 -9.45 2.85
CA THR A 72 9.48 -9.79 4.20
C THR A 72 8.53 -8.71 4.73
N PRO A 73 7.66 -9.00 5.72
CA PRO A 73 6.77 -8.01 6.31
C PRO A 73 7.48 -6.77 6.85
N GLU A 74 8.62 -6.95 7.53
CA GLU A 74 9.46 -5.85 8.02
C GLU A 74 9.91 -4.94 6.89
N ARG A 75 10.48 -5.55 5.84
CA ARG A 75 10.99 -4.85 4.66
C ARG A 75 9.87 -4.09 3.95
N ALA A 76 8.71 -4.70 3.80
CA ALA A 76 7.54 -4.07 3.20
C ALA A 76 7.06 -2.85 4.01
N VAL A 77 7.08 -2.93 5.34
CA VAL A 77 6.72 -1.79 6.20
C VAL A 77 7.70 -0.63 6.04
N ASP A 78 9.00 -0.91 6.04
CA ASP A 78 10.02 0.13 5.84
C ASP A 78 9.86 0.83 4.49
N VAL A 79 9.71 0.04 3.41
CA VAL A 79 9.48 0.58 2.05
C VAL A 79 8.27 1.49 2.03
N LEU A 80 7.15 1.05 2.61
CA LEU A 80 5.92 1.84 2.62
C LEU A 80 6.02 3.09 3.48
N ARG A 81 6.77 3.05 4.60
CA ARG A 81 7.00 4.22 5.45
C ARG A 81 7.84 5.27 4.74
N GLU A 82 8.99 4.86 4.21
CA GLU A 82 9.90 5.75 3.51
C GLU A 82 9.26 6.38 2.27
N ASN A 83 8.43 5.61 1.56
CA ASN A 83 7.83 6.02 0.30
C ASN A 83 6.35 6.42 0.42
N TRP A 84 5.85 6.65 1.64
CA TRP A 84 4.43 6.91 1.84
C TRP A 84 3.95 8.19 1.13
N GLY A 85 4.81 9.20 1.06
CA GLY A 85 4.57 10.42 0.28
C GLY A 85 4.33 10.12 -1.21
N TYR A 86 5.16 9.27 -1.82
CA TYR A 86 4.99 8.84 -3.22
C TYR A 86 3.71 8.02 -3.41
N VAL A 87 3.41 7.10 -2.48
CA VAL A 87 2.16 6.31 -2.52
C VAL A 87 0.94 7.24 -2.48
N ARG A 88 0.97 8.29 -1.66
CA ARG A 88 -0.10 9.30 -1.59
C ARG A 88 -0.28 10.03 -2.93
N GLN A 89 0.80 10.53 -3.51
CA GLN A 89 0.76 11.23 -4.80
C GLN A 89 0.26 10.31 -5.93
N ALA A 90 0.76 9.08 -5.99
CA ALA A 90 0.32 8.06 -6.93
C ALA A 90 -1.18 7.79 -6.79
N THR A 91 -1.66 7.66 -5.55
CA THR A 91 -3.08 7.42 -5.26
C THR A 91 -3.96 8.58 -5.71
N ALA A 92 -3.54 9.82 -5.46
CA ALA A 92 -4.25 11.01 -5.91
C ALA A 92 -4.36 11.09 -7.44
N LEU A 93 -3.30 10.69 -8.15
CA LEU A 93 -3.28 10.63 -9.61
C LEU A 93 -4.13 9.47 -10.16
N ALA A 94 -4.03 8.28 -9.54
CA ALA A 94 -4.78 7.07 -9.91
C ALA A 94 -6.30 7.22 -9.82
N MET A 95 -6.76 8.25 -9.10
CA MET A 95 -8.18 8.55 -8.90
C MET A 95 -8.75 9.47 -9.97
N ARG A 96 -7.88 10.16 -10.71
CA ARG A 96 -8.25 11.05 -11.82
C ARG A 96 -8.00 10.39 -13.17
N THR A 97 -7.18 9.34 -13.16
CA THR A 97 -6.61 8.72 -14.35
C THR A 97 -6.42 7.24 -14.09
N ASP A 98 -6.88 6.42 -15.03
CA ASP A 98 -6.60 4.99 -15.00
C ASP A 98 -5.15 4.70 -15.42
N GLY A 99 -4.67 3.50 -15.09
CA GLY A 99 -3.35 3.04 -15.51
C GLY A 99 -2.21 3.76 -14.80
N ILE A 100 -2.37 4.06 -13.51
CA ILE A 100 -1.26 4.46 -12.64
C ILE A 100 -0.67 3.23 -11.97
N PHE A 101 0.65 3.13 -12.06
CA PHE A 101 1.43 2.02 -11.56
C PHE A 101 2.45 2.53 -10.55
N ILE A 102 2.67 1.74 -9.52
CA ILE A 102 3.88 1.81 -8.69
C ILE A 102 4.86 0.78 -9.27
N TYR A 103 6.14 1.12 -9.35
CA TYR A 103 7.14 0.17 -9.82
C TYR A 103 8.46 0.34 -9.08
N CYS A 104 9.20 -0.75 -8.95
CA CYS A 104 10.46 -0.79 -8.22
C CYS A 104 11.38 -1.94 -8.65
N ASP A 105 12.67 -1.86 -8.29
CA ASP A 105 13.58 -3.00 -8.39
C ASP A 105 13.52 -3.82 -7.09
N PRO A 106 12.95 -5.04 -7.09
CA PRO A 106 12.82 -5.83 -5.87
C PRO A 106 14.17 -6.14 -5.21
N ALA A 107 15.24 -6.30 -5.99
CA ALA A 107 16.57 -6.60 -5.47
C ALA A 107 17.18 -5.39 -4.77
N ALA A 108 16.87 -4.17 -5.23
CA ALA A 108 17.24 -2.97 -4.49
C ALA A 108 16.52 -2.95 -3.13
N LEU A 109 15.26 -3.35 -3.09
CA LEU A 109 14.47 -3.39 -1.85
C LEU A 109 14.97 -4.41 -0.81
N GLU A 110 15.69 -5.47 -1.21
CA GLU A 110 16.30 -6.44 -0.28
C GLU A 110 17.34 -5.79 0.65
N ASN A 111 17.95 -4.67 0.23
CA ASN A 111 19.00 -3.99 0.99
C ASN A 111 18.55 -2.75 1.75
N LEU A 112 17.30 -2.27 1.60
CA LEU A 112 16.80 -1.20 2.49
C LEU A 112 17.04 -1.65 3.97
N GLY A 113 17.24 -0.72 4.91
CA GLY A 113 17.32 -1.01 6.35
C GLY A 113 18.60 -1.73 6.83
N LYS A 114 19.45 -2.23 5.93
CA LYS A 114 20.86 -2.49 6.24
C LYS A 114 21.63 -1.17 6.11
N THR A 115 21.31 -0.19 6.94
CA THR A 115 22.11 1.03 7.01
C THR A 115 23.45 0.66 7.64
N ILE A 116 24.43 0.27 6.83
CA ILE A 116 25.83 0.43 7.20
C ILE A 116 26.04 1.95 7.25
N LEU A 117 26.49 2.47 8.40
CA LEU A 117 26.78 3.90 8.58
C LEU A 117 27.56 4.45 7.38
N GLY A 118 26.89 5.28 6.56
CA GLY A 118 27.51 5.96 5.41
C GLY A 118 27.08 5.49 4.01
N GLU A 119 26.25 4.45 3.85
CA GLU A 119 25.69 4.07 2.54
C GLU A 119 24.30 4.68 2.32
N GLU A 120 24.13 5.35 1.17
CA GLU A 120 22.83 5.87 0.72
C GLU A 120 21.84 4.71 0.54
N ASN A 121 20.60 4.92 1.00
CA ASN A 121 19.55 3.90 0.98
C ASN A 121 18.99 3.75 -0.45
N SER A 122 19.79 3.15 -1.34
CA SER A 122 19.57 2.96 -2.79
C SER A 122 18.21 2.36 -3.16
N ALA A 123 17.57 1.74 -2.19
CA ALA A 123 16.35 1.01 -2.35
C ALA A 123 15.12 1.95 -2.49
N SER A 124 15.12 3.10 -1.79
CA SER A 124 14.09 4.14 -1.97
C SER A 124 14.25 4.90 -3.30
N ASP A 125 15.46 4.92 -3.87
CA ASP A 125 15.73 5.44 -5.21
C ASP A 125 15.21 4.55 -6.34
N THR A 126 14.58 3.43 -6.00
CA THR A 126 13.93 2.56 -7.00
C THR A 126 12.41 2.57 -6.91
N PHE A 127 11.82 3.17 -5.88
CA PHE A 127 10.37 3.14 -5.69
C PHE A 127 9.70 4.36 -6.34
N PHE A 128 9.07 4.13 -7.50
CA PHE A 128 8.49 5.19 -8.31
C PHE A 128 7.01 4.92 -8.63
N PHE A 129 6.33 5.93 -9.17
CA PHE A 129 5.04 5.76 -9.81
C PHE A 129 4.99 6.48 -11.15
N ALA A 130 4.19 5.95 -12.08
CA ALA A 130 3.99 6.55 -13.40
C ALA A 130 2.67 6.11 -14.01
N GLY A 131 2.17 6.90 -14.97
CA GLY A 131 1.14 6.44 -15.89
C GLY A 131 1.69 5.44 -16.92
N ALA A 132 0.81 4.65 -17.53
CA ALA A 132 1.16 3.60 -18.50
C ALA A 132 2.15 4.05 -19.60
N GLY A 133 1.94 5.25 -20.17
CA GLY A 133 2.81 5.78 -21.23
C GLY A 133 4.25 6.04 -20.76
N ILE A 134 4.41 6.71 -19.61
CA ILE A 134 5.71 6.98 -19.01
C ILE A 134 6.39 5.68 -18.56
N LEU A 135 5.62 4.74 -17.98
CA LEU A 135 6.16 3.44 -17.60
C LEU A 135 6.70 2.68 -18.82
N ARG A 136 5.94 2.67 -19.94
CA ARG A 136 6.38 2.07 -21.19
C ARG A 136 7.66 2.71 -21.72
N GLU A 137 7.74 4.03 -21.73
CA GLU A 137 8.95 4.74 -22.17
C GLU A 137 10.16 4.35 -21.30
N LYS A 138 9.98 4.26 -19.98
CA LYS A 138 11.04 3.84 -19.05
C LYS A 138 11.46 2.38 -19.24
N LEU A 139 10.52 1.50 -19.59
CA LEU A 139 10.80 0.10 -19.93
C LEU A 139 11.61 -0.06 -21.23
N GLU A 140 11.43 0.86 -22.17
CA GLU A 140 12.12 0.85 -23.46
C GLU A 140 13.55 1.45 -23.36
N GLN A 141 13.83 2.22 -22.31
CA GLN A 141 15.17 2.76 -22.06
C GLN A 141 16.10 1.70 -21.46
N PRO A 142 17.36 1.60 -21.92
CA PRO A 142 18.37 0.73 -21.32
C PRO A 142 18.81 1.29 -19.95
N GLN A 143 17.94 1.17 -18.95
CA GLN A 143 18.24 1.55 -17.57
C GLN A 143 18.90 0.38 -16.83
N HIS A 144 19.64 0.69 -15.76
CA HIS A 144 20.36 -0.27 -14.91
C HIS A 144 19.45 -1.24 -14.12
N ILE A 145 18.13 -1.17 -14.30
CA ILE A 145 17.14 -2.00 -13.58
C ILE A 145 17.10 -3.38 -14.23
N ARG A 146 17.71 -4.37 -13.57
CA ARG A 146 17.74 -5.75 -14.06
C ARG A 146 16.43 -6.50 -13.82
N ARG A 147 15.67 -6.10 -12.80
CA ARG A 147 14.40 -6.70 -12.40
C ARG A 147 13.42 -5.59 -12.04
N LEU A 148 12.20 -5.70 -12.53
CA LEU A 148 11.17 -4.71 -12.28
C LEU A 148 9.91 -5.39 -11.74
N ALA A 149 9.48 -4.97 -10.56
CA ALA A 149 8.14 -5.22 -10.06
C ALA A 149 7.23 -4.03 -10.43
N ILE A 150 6.01 -4.35 -10.83
CA ILE A 150 4.99 -3.36 -11.18
C ILE A 150 3.71 -3.72 -10.42
N ILE A 151 3.15 -2.74 -9.71
CA ILE A 151 1.90 -2.83 -8.98
C ILE A 151 0.90 -1.89 -9.64
N ASN A 152 -0.23 -2.43 -10.12
CA ASN A 152 -1.29 -1.63 -10.73
C ASN A 152 -2.16 -0.97 -9.64
N LEU A 153 -1.78 0.24 -9.23
CA LEU A 153 -2.45 0.97 -8.17
C LEU A 153 -3.90 1.33 -8.55
N SER A 154 -4.16 1.71 -9.80
CA SER A 154 -5.52 1.99 -10.27
C SER A 154 -6.44 0.77 -10.09
N LEU A 155 -5.96 -0.43 -10.43
CA LEU A 155 -6.74 -1.66 -10.27
C LEU A 155 -7.01 -1.98 -8.79
N ILE A 156 -6.00 -1.86 -7.93
CA ILE A 156 -6.19 -2.07 -6.48
C ILE A 156 -7.30 -1.16 -5.95
N LEU A 157 -7.27 0.12 -6.30
CA LEU A 157 -8.26 1.09 -5.86
C LEU A 157 -9.66 0.79 -6.39
N GLN A 158 -9.77 0.35 -7.64
CA GLN A 158 -11.05 -0.08 -8.24
C GLN A 158 -11.61 -1.31 -7.52
N LEU A 159 -10.78 -2.33 -7.27
CA LEU A 159 -11.19 -3.55 -6.54
C LEU A 159 -11.58 -3.23 -5.10
N MET A 160 -10.82 -2.38 -4.41
CA MET A 160 -11.17 -1.89 -3.08
C MET A 160 -12.55 -1.22 -3.07
N LYS A 161 -12.80 -0.31 -4.02
CA LYS A 161 -14.09 0.37 -4.13
C LYS A 161 -15.23 -0.63 -4.36
N ALA A 162 -15.08 -1.51 -5.37
CA ALA A 162 -16.09 -2.48 -5.75
C ALA A 162 -16.44 -3.45 -4.60
N HIS A 163 -15.42 -3.97 -3.91
CA HIS A 163 -15.60 -4.84 -2.76
C HIS A 163 -16.38 -4.13 -1.66
N LEU A 164 -15.99 -2.89 -1.31
CA LEU A 164 -16.60 -2.17 -0.21
C LEU A 164 -18.05 -1.78 -0.51
N GLU A 165 -18.36 -1.34 -1.73
CA GLU A 165 -19.73 -1.02 -2.15
C GLU A 165 -20.62 -2.27 -2.13
N THR A 166 -20.11 -3.41 -2.60
CA THR A 166 -20.82 -4.71 -2.55
C THR A 166 -21.08 -5.16 -1.11
N ASN A 167 -20.20 -4.80 -0.18
CA ASN A 167 -20.30 -5.15 1.25
C ASN A 167 -20.93 -4.03 2.10
N GLY A 168 -21.77 -3.19 1.50
CA GLY A 168 -22.65 -2.25 2.21
C GLY A 168 -22.01 -0.91 2.56
N LEU A 169 -20.84 -0.58 1.99
CA LEU A 169 -20.34 0.80 2.06
C LEU A 169 -21.25 1.69 1.18
N PRO A 170 -21.80 2.80 1.71
CA PRO A 170 -22.66 3.68 0.93
C PRO A 170 -21.95 4.23 -0.31
N GLU A 171 -22.71 4.42 -1.39
CA GLU A 171 -22.20 5.02 -2.62
C GLU A 171 -21.49 6.36 -2.33
N GLY A 172 -20.31 6.53 -2.91
CA GLY A 172 -19.49 7.74 -2.74
C GLY A 172 -18.77 7.86 -1.39
N ALA A 173 -19.04 6.99 -0.40
CA ALA A 173 -18.33 7.03 0.89
C ALA A 173 -16.84 6.70 0.74
N PHE A 174 -16.47 5.87 -0.25
CA PHE A 174 -15.08 5.62 -0.62
C PHE A 174 -14.37 6.91 -1.06
N ASN A 175 -14.97 7.63 -2.02
CA ASN A 175 -14.45 8.89 -2.52
C ASN A 175 -14.36 9.97 -1.43
N LYS A 176 -15.35 10.03 -0.53
CA LYS A 176 -15.34 10.94 0.62
C LYS A 176 -14.21 10.60 1.59
N ALA A 177 -14.04 9.33 1.94
CA ALA A 177 -12.99 8.89 2.86
C ALA A 177 -11.59 9.17 2.32
N ARG A 178 -11.40 8.97 1.02
CA ARG A 178 -10.17 9.33 0.33
C ARG A 178 -9.90 10.83 0.39
N ARG A 179 -10.88 11.69 0.03
CA ARG A 179 -10.71 13.15 0.11
C ARG A 179 -10.35 13.61 1.53
N GLN A 180 -10.96 13.00 2.54
CA GLN A 180 -10.63 13.28 3.94
C GLN A 180 -9.18 12.88 4.28
N TRP A 181 -8.72 11.74 3.75
CA TRP A 181 -7.34 11.29 3.91
C TRP A 181 -6.35 12.25 3.24
N ASP A 182 -6.63 12.71 2.01
CA ASP A 182 -5.80 13.72 1.34
C ASP A 182 -5.70 15.02 2.17
N ILE A 183 -6.82 15.48 2.73
CA ILE A 183 -6.87 16.72 3.52
C ILE A 183 -6.13 16.58 4.86
N SER A 184 -6.28 15.45 5.56
CA SER A 184 -5.58 15.24 6.83
C SER A 184 -4.06 15.29 6.67
N ILE A 185 -3.58 14.94 5.48
CA ILE A 185 -2.15 14.95 5.15
C ILE A 185 -1.64 16.37 4.91
N LEU A 186 -2.37 17.18 4.14
CA LEU A 186 -1.98 18.58 3.92
C LEU A 186 -1.95 19.38 5.23
N ALA A 187 -2.78 19.00 6.20
CA ALA A 187 -2.74 19.59 7.55
C ALA A 187 -1.53 19.14 8.38
N GLU A 188 -0.99 17.93 8.15
CA GLU A 188 0.25 17.44 8.77
C GLU A 188 1.50 18.11 8.15
N GLU A 189 1.50 18.40 6.85
CA GLU A 189 2.64 19.02 6.14
C GLU A 189 2.77 20.54 6.37
N HIS A 190 1.72 21.20 6.84
CA HIS A 190 1.69 22.63 7.15
C HIS A 190 1.65 22.93 8.66
N GLY A 191 1.79 21.90 9.50
CA GLY A 191 1.85 22.00 10.95
C GLY A 191 3.29 21.94 11.47
N ASP A 192 4.06 23.01 11.22
CA ASP A 192 5.25 23.43 11.97
C ASP A 192 5.13 24.93 12.29
#